data_AF-A0A9E3JXH1-F1
#
_entry.id   AF-A0A9E3JXH1-F1
#
_cell.length_a   1.000
_cell.length_b   1.000
_cell.length_c   1.000
_cell.angle_alpha   90.00
_cell.angle_beta   90.00
_cell.angle_gamma   90.00
#
_symmetry.space_group_name_H-M   'P 1'
#
loop_
_entity.id
_entity.type
_entity.pdbx_description
1 polymer ?
#
loop_
_entity_poly.entity_id
_entity_poly.type
_entity_poly.pdbx_seq_one_letter_code
_entity_poly.pdbx_strand_id
1 'polypeptide(L)'
;MKRKSVAVLLSALVFPGAGQYYLGRRTRALLFLVPAVVAAILYMNFALDEASAMTDQLLSGRMALDPAALEAQFAARPTPFSVTLAGIVFVVCYVGSIVEALIAQPQK
;
A
#
# COMPACT_ATOMS: atom_id res chain seq x y z
N MET A 1 14.49 -15.04 -18.83
CA MET A 1 13.39 -15.42 -17.92
C MET A 1 12.07 -15.51 -18.68
N LYS A 2 11.16 -16.42 -18.32
CA LYS A 2 9.82 -16.48 -18.96
C LYS A 2 9.06 -15.19 -18.66
N ARG A 3 8.34 -14.64 -19.65
CA ARG A 3 7.61 -13.36 -19.54
C ARG A 3 6.61 -13.36 -18.37
N LYS A 4 6.00 -14.52 -18.07
CA LYS A 4 5.14 -14.71 -16.89
C LYS A 4 5.90 -14.55 -15.56
N SER A 5 7.08 -15.14 -15.43
CA SER A 5 7.89 -15.01 -14.20
C SER A 5 8.25 -13.55 -13.93
N VAL A 6 8.60 -12.79 -14.96
CA VAL A 6 8.84 -11.35 -14.85
C VAL A 6 7.58 -10.62 -14.40
N ALA A 7 6.42 -10.94 -14.99
CA ALA A 7 5.15 -10.33 -14.60
C ALA A 7 4.80 -10.57 -13.13
N VAL A 8 4.96 -11.80 -12.64
CA VAL A 8 4.73 -12.14 -11.23
C VAL A 8 5.66 -11.35 -10.30
N LEU A 9 6.95 -11.27 -10.65
CA LEU A 9 7.92 -10.49 -9.88
C LEU A 9 7.61 -8.99 -9.90
N LEU A 10 7.13 -8.45 -11.02
CA LEU A 10 6.70 -7.06 -11.09
C LEU A 10 5.48 -6.79 -10.19
N SER A 11 4.49 -7.68 -10.21
CA SER A 11 3.33 -7.57 -9.31
C SER A 11 3.70 -7.71 -7.82
N ALA A 12 4.68 -8.56 -7.50
CA ALA A 12 5.11 -8.78 -6.12
C ALA A 12 6.07 -7.70 -5.62
N LEU A 13 7.09 -7.32 -6.40
CA LEU A 13 8.18 -6.48 -5.90
C LEU A 13 8.04 -5.01 -6.27
N VAL A 14 7.25 -4.68 -7.30
CA VAL A 14 7.10 -3.31 -7.76
C VAL A 14 5.76 -2.73 -7.32
N PHE A 15 4.66 -3.22 -7.87
CA PHE A 15 3.34 -2.69 -7.54
C PHE A 15 2.19 -3.56 -8.06
N PRO A 16 1.02 -3.61 -7.38
CA PRO A 16 -0.18 -4.23 -7.90
C PRO A 16 -0.55 -3.71 -9.30
N GLY A 17 -0.72 -4.62 -10.27
CA GLY A 17 -1.04 -4.30 -11.65
C GLY A 17 0.16 -4.18 -12.59
N ALA A 18 1.38 -4.04 -12.08
CA ALA A 18 2.59 -3.89 -12.90
C ALA A 18 2.85 -5.10 -13.80
N GLY A 19 2.66 -6.31 -13.28
CA GLY A 19 2.79 -7.55 -14.04
C GLY A 19 1.80 -7.64 -15.19
N GLN A 20 0.53 -7.30 -14.93
CA GLN A 20 -0.52 -7.28 -15.96
C GLN A 20 -0.22 -6.26 -17.06
N TYR A 21 0.28 -5.09 -16.68
CA TYR A 21 0.67 -4.05 -17.62
C TYR A 21 1.81 -4.53 -18.54
N TYR A 22 2.83 -5.18 -17.96
CA TYR A 22 3.95 -5.77 -18.69
C TYR A 22 3.52 -6.88 -19.67
N LEU A 23 2.49 -7.65 -19.33
CA LEU A 23 1.88 -8.66 -20.20
C LEU A 23 0.99 -8.08 -21.32
N GLY A 24 0.85 -6.74 -21.40
CA GLY A 24 0.01 -6.04 -22.37
C GLY A 24 -1.47 -5.92 -21.94
N ARG A 25 -1.84 -6.47 -20.78
CA ARG A 25 -3.23 -6.57 -20.32
C ARG A 25 -3.66 -5.33 -19.54
N ARG A 26 -3.68 -4.17 -20.22
CA ARG A 26 -3.90 -2.85 -19.60
C ARG A 26 -5.17 -2.76 -18.76
N THR A 27 -6.30 -3.27 -19.24
CA THR A 27 -7.57 -3.25 -18.48
C THR A 27 -7.47 -4.05 -17.19
N ARG A 28 -6.77 -5.19 -17.20
CA ARG A 28 -6.53 -6.02 -16.00
C ARG A 28 -5.54 -5.32 -15.06
N ALA A 29 -4.54 -4.62 -15.61
CA ALA A 29 -3.63 -3.81 -14.82
C ALA A 29 -4.37 -2.71 -14.04
N LEU A 30 -5.26 -1.97 -14.72
CA LEU A 30 -6.03 -0.89 -14.10
C LEU A 30 -6.94 -1.38 -12.97
N LEU A 31 -7.50 -2.60 -13.07
CA LEU A 31 -8.32 -3.22 -12.03
C LEU A 31 -7.58 -3.32 -10.68
N PHE A 32 -6.27 -3.55 -10.69
CA PHE A 32 -5.47 -3.66 -9.47
C PHE A 32 -4.74 -2.35 -9.14
N LEU A 33 -4.24 -1.66 -10.15
CA LEU A 33 -3.41 -0.47 -9.99
C LEU A 33 -4.22 0.70 -9.42
N VAL A 34 -5.38 1.01 -9.99
CA VAL A 34 -6.18 2.17 -9.57
C VAL A 34 -6.62 2.08 -8.10
N PRO A 35 -7.30 1.00 -7.64
CA PRO A 35 -7.69 0.90 -6.24
C PRO A 35 -6.48 0.83 -5.30
N ALA A 36 -5.37 0.18 -5.70
CA ALA A 36 -4.15 0.17 -4.90
C ALA A 36 -3.52 1.56 -4.75
N VAL A 37 -3.48 2.36 -5.82
CA VAL A 37 -2.98 3.75 -5.74
C VAL A 37 -3.87 4.59 -4.84
N VAL A 38 -5.19 4.51 -5.00
CA VAL A 38 -6.14 5.26 -4.15
C VAL A 38 -5.97 4.88 -2.68
N ALA A 39 -5.90 3.57 -2.39
CA ALA A 39 -5.67 3.08 -1.04
C ALA A 39 -4.33 3.55 -0.46
N ALA A 40 -3.26 3.51 -1.25
CA ALA A 40 -1.94 3.97 -0.84
C ALA A 40 -1.92 5.47 -0.54
N ILE A 41 -2.59 6.30 -1.36
CA ILE A 41 -2.70 7.74 -1.12
C ILE A 41 -3.45 8.01 0.18
N LEU A 42 -4.59 7.35 0.40
CA LEU A 42 -5.37 7.51 1.64
C LEU A 42 -4.55 7.13 2.88
N TYR A 43 -3.82 6.03 2.80
CA TYR A 43 -2.96 5.57 3.89
C TYR A 43 -1.78 6.52 4.13
N MET A 44 -1.11 6.98 3.06
CA MET A 44 0.02 7.90 3.17
C MET A 44 -0.38 9.26 3.74
N ASN A 45 -1.53 9.80 3.33
CA ASN A 45 -2.02 11.05 3.90
C ASN A 45 -2.24 10.91 5.41
N PHE A 46 -2.88 9.82 5.85
CA PHE A 46 -3.06 9.55 7.28
C PHE A 46 -1.71 9.44 8.03
N ALA A 47 -0.74 8.71 7.45
CA ALA A 47 0.58 8.56 8.06
C ALA A 47 1.35 9.89 8.15
N LEU A 48 1.24 10.75 7.14
CA LEU A 48 1.85 12.08 7.13
C LEU A 48 1.19 13.03 8.13
N ASP A 49 -0.13 13.02 8.22
CA ASP A 49 -0.88 13.82 9.21
C ASP A 49 -0.50 13.39 10.63
N GLU A 50 -0.39 12.07 10.85
CA GLU A 50 0.02 11.50 12.12
C GLU A 50 1.45 11.90 12.50
N ALA A 51 2.40 11.77 11.57
CA ALA A 51 3.79 12.16 11.79
C ALA A 51 3.93 13.67 12.06
N SER A 52 3.15 14.50 11.36
CA SER A 52 3.14 15.96 11.54
C SER A 52 2.59 16.32 12.92
N ALA A 53 1.45 15.75 13.30
CA ALA A 53 0.84 15.99 14.61
C ALA A 53 1.75 15.58 15.78
N MET A 54 2.53 14.50 15.62
CA MET A 54 3.52 14.09 16.62
C MET A 54 4.70 15.05 16.69
N THR A 55 5.21 15.47 15.54
CA THR A 55 6.31 16.43 15.47
C THR A 55 5.92 17.74 16.17
N ASP A 56 4.70 18.22 15.97
CA ASP A 56 4.18 19.42 16.65
C ASP A 56 4.10 19.24 18.18
N GLN A 57 3.70 18.06 18.65
CA GLN A 57 3.65 17.76 20.09
C GLN A 57 5.05 17.71 20.72
N LEU A 58 6.02 17.15 20.01
CA LEU A 58 7.43 17.11 20.44
C LEU A 58 8.02 18.52 20.49
N LEU A 59 7.84 19.31 19.43
CA LEU A 59 8.40 20.68 19.35
C LEU A 59 7.74 21.65 20.33
N SER A 60 6.45 21.46 20.65
CA SER A 60 5.75 22.28 21.65
C SER A 60 6.07 21.90 23.10
N GLY A 61 6.93 20.89 23.33
CA GLY A 61 7.27 20.38 24.66
C GLY A 61 6.13 19.65 25.37
N ARG A 62 5.03 19.35 24.66
CA ARG A 62 3.88 18.58 25.18
C ARG A 62 4.17 17.09 25.28
N MET A 63 5.21 16.64 24.59
CA MET A 63 5.63 15.24 24.56
C MET A 63 7.13 15.14 24.84
N ALA A 64 7.50 14.33 25.82
CA ALA A 64 8.89 13.99 26.08
C ALA A 64 9.42 13.07 24.97
N LEU A 65 10.69 13.24 24.60
CA LEU A 65 11.39 12.39 23.62
C LEU A 65 11.79 11.04 24.26
N ASP A 66 10.80 10.35 24.86
CA ASP A 66 10.95 9.06 25.50
C ASP A 66 10.36 7.96 24.59
N PRO A 67 11.17 6.98 24.14
CA PRO A 67 10.71 5.88 23.29
C PRO A 67 9.50 5.12 23.84
N ALA A 68 9.43 4.89 25.16
CA ALA A 68 8.31 4.16 25.76
C ALA A 68 7.00 4.98 25.70
N ALA A 69 7.10 6.29 25.90
CA ALA A 69 5.97 7.21 25.78
C ALA A 69 5.49 7.38 24.34
N LEU A 70 6.40 7.32 23.35
CA LEU A 70 6.04 7.31 21.93
C LEU A 70 5.22 6.06 21.60
N GLU A 71 5.73 4.87 21.92
CA GLU A 71 5.06 3.61 21.60
C GLU A 71 3.66 3.52 22.23
N ALA A 72 3.50 3.96 23.48
CA ALA A 72 2.21 3.98 24.15
C ALA A 72 1.20 4.90 23.43
N GLN A 73 1.64 6.05 22.91
CA GLN A 73 0.77 6.95 22.15
C GLN A 73 0.37 6.38 20.78
N PHE A 74 1.29 5.71 20.08
CA PHE A 74 0.96 5.01 18.85
C PHE A 74 -0.06 3.89 19.09
N ALA A 75 0.14 3.09 20.15
CA ALA A 75 -0.75 1.99 20.47
C ALA A 75 -2.15 2.44 20.92
N ALA A 76 -2.24 3.59 21.60
CA ALA A 76 -3.50 4.13 22.08
C ALA A 76 -4.32 4.84 21.00
N ARG A 77 -3.71 5.21 19.87
CA ARG A 77 -4.38 6.01 18.85
C ARG A 77 -5.18 5.12 17.90
N PRO A 78 -6.51 5.31 17.80
CA PRO A 78 -7.34 4.48 16.95
C PRO A 78 -7.09 4.81 15.47
N THR A 79 -6.81 3.80 14.67
CA THR A 79 -6.78 3.92 13.22
C THR A 79 -8.22 4.14 12.70
N PRO A 80 -8.48 5.19 11.90
CA PRO A 80 -9.79 5.41 11.31
C PRO A 80 -10.22 4.23 10.44
N PHE A 81 -11.52 3.91 10.44
CA PHE A 81 -12.07 2.81 9.63
C PHE A 81 -11.73 2.93 8.14
N SER A 82 -11.68 4.15 7.59
CA SER A 82 -11.31 4.40 6.19
C SER A 82 -9.87 3.97 5.86
N VAL A 83 -8.94 4.19 6.79
CA VAL A 83 -7.52 3.82 6.64
C VAL A 83 -7.35 2.31 6.77
N THR A 84 -8.05 1.70 7.73
CA THR A 84 -8.11 0.24 7.86
C THR A 84 -8.64 -0.42 6.59
N LEU A 85 -9.75 0.12 6.06
CA LEU A 85 -10.34 -0.37 4.80
C LEU A 85 -9.40 -0.18 3.62
N ALA A 86 -8.71 0.98 3.53
CA ALA A 86 -7.70 1.22 2.50
C ALA A 86 -6.57 0.17 2.58
N GLY A 87 -6.07 -0.14 3.78
CA GLY A 87 -5.07 -1.18 3.99
C GLY A 87 -5.54 -2.56 3.50
N ILE A 88 -6.78 -2.95 3.82
CA ILE A 88 -7.37 -4.22 3.34
C ILE A 88 -7.47 -4.23 1.82
N VAL A 89 -8.00 -3.16 1.21
CA VAL A 89 -8.13 -3.04 -0.25
C VAL A 89 -6.76 -3.14 -0.92
N PHE A 90 -5.74 -2.48 -0.37
CA PHE A 90 -4.39 -2.55 -0.89
C PHE A 90 -3.85 -3.98 -0.87
N VAL A 91 -3.96 -4.69 0.26
CA VAL A 91 -3.52 -6.08 0.41
C VAL A 91 -4.26 -7.01 -0.56
N VAL A 92 -5.58 -6.85 -0.71
CA VAL A 92 -6.38 -7.63 -1.66
C VAL A 92 -5.93 -7.38 -3.10
N CYS A 93 -5.69 -6.12 -3.48
CA CYS A 93 -5.20 -5.79 -4.81
C CYS A 93 -3.80 -6.36 -5.06
N TYR A 94 -2.94 -6.32 -4.04
CA TYR A 94 -1.57 -6.81 -4.11
C TYR A 94 -1.52 -8.33 -4.29
N VAL A 95 -2.16 -9.09 -3.39
CA VAL A 95 -2.22 -10.56 -3.51
C VAL A 95 -2.96 -10.95 -4.79
N GLY A 96 -4.09 -10.29 -5.10
CA GLY A 96 -4.87 -10.53 -6.30
C GLY A 96 -4.08 -10.32 -7.58
N SER A 97 -3.25 -9.27 -7.66
CA SER A 97 -2.39 -9.00 -8.81
C SER A 97 -1.31 -10.09 -8.99
N ILE A 98 -0.71 -10.58 -7.92
CA ILE A 98 0.29 -11.66 -7.98
C ILE A 98 -0.36 -12.95 -8.51
N VAL A 99 -1.51 -13.34 -7.92
CA VAL A 99 -2.26 -14.54 -8.32
C VAL A 99 -2.72 -14.43 -9.77
N GLU A 100 -3.23 -13.28 -10.19
CA GLU A 100 -3.67 -13.09 -11.57
C GLU A 100 -2.49 -13.18 -12.53
N ALA A 101 -1.33 -12.59 -12.20
CA ALA A 101 -0.12 -12.67 -13.04
C ALA A 101 0.43 -14.10 -13.18
N LEU A 102 0.25 -14.96 -12.17
CA LEU A 102 0.60 -16.38 -12.23
C LEU A 102 -0.25 -17.14 -13.26
N ILE A 103 -1.55 -16.85 -13.28
CA ILE A 103 -2.52 -17.57 -14.12
C ILE A 103 -2.58 -16.97 -15.54
N ALA A 104 -2.40 -15.65 -15.66
CA ALA A 104 -2.49 -14.89 -16.90
C ALA A 104 -1.62 -15.48 -18.01
N GLN A 105 -2.19 -15.57 -19.22
CA GLN A 105 -1.42 -15.84 -20.43
C GLN A 105 -0.92 -14.50 -21.02
N PRO A 106 0.32 -14.45 -21.56
CA PRO A 106 0.79 -13.25 -22.24
C PRO A 106 -0.12 -12.94 -23.43
N GLN A 107 -0.46 -11.68 -23.64
CA GLN A 107 -1.05 -11.30 -24.92
C GLN A 107 0.02 -11.34 -26.02
N LYS A 108 -0.35 -11.92 -27.17
CA LYS A 108 0.49 -11.99 -28.37
C LYS A 108 0.76 -10.59 -28.91
#